data_AF-A0A9E1V5L7-F1
#
_entry.id   AF-A0A9E1V5L7-F1
#
_cell.length_a   1.000
_cell.length_b   1.000
_cell.length_c   1.000
_cell.angle_alpha   90.00
_cell.angle_beta   90.00
_cell.angle_gamma   90.00
#
_symmetry.space_group_name_H-M   'P 1'
#
loop_
_entity.id
_entity.type
_entity.pdbx_description
1 polymer ?
#
loop_
_entity_poly.entity_id
_entity_poly.type
_entity_poly.pdbx_seq_one_letter_code
_entity_poly.pdbx_strand_id
1 'polypeptide(L)'
;MKRLLILLIVLAAAGGWWFATSEPPKPIPAHIQKLKADAQAGDVRAEYGLGRVYQLGDGLPKNLGMAIPLLKKAANKIQLPIFSP
;
A
#
# COMPACT_ATOMS: atom_id res chain seq x y z
N MET A 1 -38.37 35.01 6.66
CA MET A 1 -37.56 34.67 7.85
C MET A 1 -37.08 33.21 7.86
N LYS A 2 -37.91 32.20 7.58
CA LYS A 2 -37.48 30.77 7.58
C LYS A 2 -36.71 30.30 6.34
N ARG A 3 -36.77 31.02 5.21
CA ARG A 3 -36.02 30.71 3.98
C ARG A 3 -34.57 31.22 3.99
N LEU A 4 -34.23 32.16 4.88
CA LEU A 4 -32.88 32.74 5.00
C LEU A 4 -31.93 31.81 5.79
N LEU A 5 -32.48 30.97 6.66
CA LEU A 5 -31.73 30.03 7.51
C LEU A 5 -31.26 28.79 6.74
N ILE A 6 -31.94 28.44 5.64
CA ILE A 6 -31.62 27.28 4.80
C ILE A 6 -30.42 27.56 3.89
N LEU A 7 -30.21 28.82 3.48
CA LEU A 7 -29.07 29.20 2.63
C LEU A 7 -27.71 29.17 3.36
N LEU A 8 -27.71 29.35 4.69
CA LEU A 8 -26.49 29.22 5.51
C LEU A 8 -26.07 27.76 5.73
N ILE A 9 -27.03 26.82 5.71
CA ILE A 9 -26.74 25.39 5.85
C ILE A 9 -26.14 24.82 4.56
N VAL A 10 -26.55 25.34 3.39
CA VAL A 10 -25.97 24.94 2.09
C VAL A 10 -24.57 25.51 1.87
N LEU A 11 -24.26 26.71 2.39
CA LEU A 11 -22.90 27.25 2.33
C LEU A 11 -21.90 26.54 3.28
N ALA A 12 -22.38 25.96 4.39
CA ALA A 12 -21.57 25.04 5.21
C ALA A 12 -21.48 23.62 4.62
N ALA A 13 -22.40 23.25 3.72
CA ALA A 13 -22.39 21.98 2.99
C ALA A 13 -21.38 21.95 1.83
N ALA A 14 -20.86 23.09 1.36
CA ALA A 14 -19.83 23.13 0.31
C ALA A 14 -18.44 22.65 0.77
N GLY A 15 -18.19 22.58 2.10
CA GLY A 15 -16.93 22.06 2.66
C GLY A 15 -17.02 20.60 3.13
N GLY A 16 -18.20 20.11 3.50
CA GLY A 16 -18.39 18.75 4.03
C GLY A 16 -18.90 17.74 3.00
N TRP A 17 -19.61 18.19 1.98
CA TRP A 17 -20.18 17.29 0.96
C TRP A 17 -19.20 17.00 -0.18
N TRP A 18 -18.12 17.77 -0.31
CA TRP A 18 -17.00 17.46 -1.22
C TRP A 18 -16.11 16.31 -0.71
N PHE A 19 -16.05 16.09 0.61
CA PHE A 19 -15.26 15.01 1.20
C PHE A 19 -16.03 13.68 1.35
N ALA A 20 -17.34 13.68 1.08
CA ALA A 20 -18.21 12.53 1.39
C ALA A 20 -18.17 11.39 0.35
N THR A 21 -17.31 11.43 -0.66
CA THR A 21 -17.17 10.33 -1.64
C THR A 21 -15.81 9.63 -1.62
N SER A 22 -14.94 9.89 -0.63
CA SER A 22 -13.75 9.04 -0.47
C SER A 22 -14.17 7.72 0.15
N GLU A 23 -14.25 6.66 -0.66
CA GLU A 23 -14.32 5.29 -0.13
C GLU A 23 -13.18 5.10 0.90
N PRO A 24 -13.46 4.50 2.08
CA PRO A 24 -12.40 4.24 3.04
C PRO A 24 -11.30 3.40 2.37
N PRO A 25 -10.02 3.68 2.63
CA PRO A 25 -8.93 2.94 1.99
C PRO A 25 -9.11 1.45 2.28
N LYS A 26 -9.11 0.64 1.21
CA LYS A 26 -9.25 -0.81 1.35
C LYS A 26 -8.14 -1.33 2.26
N PRO A 27 -8.46 -2.21 3.23
CA PRO A 27 -7.46 -2.77 4.12
C PRO A 27 -6.41 -3.54 3.32
N ILE A 28 -5.16 -3.50 3.76
CA ILE A 28 -4.07 -4.25 3.14
C ILE A 28 -4.37 -5.75 3.29
N PRO A 29 -4.41 -6.52 2.18
CA PRO A 29 -4.62 -7.96 2.23
C PRO A 29 -3.69 -8.68 3.22
N ALA A 30 -4.23 -9.63 3.99
CA ALA A 30 -3.51 -10.32 5.06
C ALA A 30 -2.20 -10.99 4.59
N HIS A 31 -2.20 -11.55 3.37
CA HIS A 31 -0.99 -12.16 2.79
C HIS A 31 0.14 -11.15 2.58
N ILE A 32 -0.18 -9.89 2.26
CA ILE A 32 0.80 -8.81 2.12
C ILE A 32 1.35 -8.39 3.48
N GLN A 33 0.51 -8.39 4.51
CA GLN A 33 0.96 -8.14 5.89
C GLN A 33 1.96 -9.21 6.34
N LYS A 34 1.67 -10.49 6.06
CA LYS A 34 2.60 -11.59 6.33
C LYS A 34 3.91 -11.44 5.55
N LEU A 35 3.85 -11.13 4.26
CA LEU A 35 5.05 -10.86 3.45
C LEU A 35 5.90 -9.72 4.02
N LYS A 36 5.28 -8.65 4.53
CA LYS A 36 6.01 -7.56 5.19
C LYS A 36 6.74 -8.03 6.44
N ALA A 37 6.09 -8.80 7.31
CA ALA A 37 6.70 -9.34 8.51
C ALA A 37 7.87 -10.29 8.18
N ASP A 38 7.66 -11.23 7.27
CA ASP A 38 8.67 -12.21 6.86
C ASP A 38 9.86 -11.52 6.16
N ALA A 39 9.62 -10.51 5.31
CA ALA A 39 10.68 -9.74 4.67
C ALA A 39 11.48 -8.90 5.67
N GLN A 40 10.84 -8.39 6.73
CA GLN A 40 11.53 -7.72 7.85
C GLN A 40 12.38 -8.70 8.67
N ALA A 41 11.92 -9.94 8.83
CA ALA A 41 12.70 -11.03 9.42
C ALA A 41 13.85 -11.52 8.51
N GLY A 42 13.93 -11.02 7.28
CA GLY A 42 15.03 -11.31 6.35
C GLY A 42 14.80 -12.50 5.43
N ASP A 43 13.58 -13.06 5.39
CA ASP A 43 13.21 -14.13 4.46
C ASP A 43 13.33 -13.64 3.00
N VAL A 44 14.21 -14.31 2.24
CA VAL A 44 14.54 -13.96 0.86
C VAL A 44 13.34 -14.12 -0.08
N ARG A 45 12.51 -15.14 0.14
CA ARG A 45 11.30 -15.39 -0.66
C ARG A 45 10.25 -14.33 -0.36
N ALA A 46 10.14 -13.90 0.89
CA ALA A 46 9.24 -12.83 1.29
C ALA A 46 9.69 -11.45 0.74
N GLU A 47 11.00 -11.16 0.77
CA GLU A 47 11.55 -9.95 0.14
C GLU A 47 11.26 -9.91 -1.37
N TYR A 48 11.44 -11.03 -2.06
CA TYR A 48 11.06 -11.18 -3.47
C TYR A 48 9.55 -11.03 -3.69
N GLY A 49 8.73 -11.71 -2.89
CA GLY A 49 7.27 -11.67 -2.97
C GLY A 49 6.70 -10.28 -2.74
N LEU A 50 7.18 -9.58 -1.71
CA LEU A 50 6.79 -8.20 -1.42
C LEU A 50 7.25 -7.24 -2.52
N GLY A 51 8.45 -7.45 -3.06
CA GLY A 51 8.94 -6.71 -4.23
C GLY A 51 8.02 -6.86 -5.44
N ARG A 52 7.55 -8.09 -5.72
CA ARG A 52 6.58 -8.37 -6.79
C ARG A 52 5.22 -7.73 -6.55
N VAL A 53 4.71 -7.76 -5.32
CA VAL A 53 3.46 -7.09 -4.94
C VAL A 53 3.53 -5.61 -5.31
N TYR A 54 4.60 -4.91 -4.92
CA TYR A 54 4.78 -3.50 -5.28
C TYR A 54 5.06 -3.28 -6.78
N GLN A 55 5.72 -4.22 -7.46
CA GLN A 55 6.00 -4.10 -8.89
C GLN A 55 4.72 -4.21 -9.74
N LEU A 56 3.85 -5.15 -9.38
CA LEU A 56 2.65 -5.51 -10.14
C LEU A 56 1.40 -4.75 -9.66
N GLY A 57 1.42 -4.25 -8.43
CA GLY A 57 0.26 -3.62 -7.81
C GLY A 57 -0.81 -4.64 -7.37
N ASP A 58 -0.38 -5.83 -6.95
CA ASP A 58 -1.30 -6.89 -6.51
C ASP A 58 -1.80 -6.62 -5.09
N GLY A 59 -3.02 -6.10 -4.95
CA GLY A 59 -3.60 -5.71 -3.66
C GLY A 59 -3.00 -4.46 -3.01
N LEU A 60 -2.05 -3.79 -3.68
CA LEU A 60 -1.48 -2.48 -3.33
C LEU A 60 -1.28 -1.63 -4.58
N PRO A 61 -1.19 -0.30 -4.48
CA PRO A 61 -0.75 0.52 -5.61
C PRO A 61 0.67 0.13 -6.05
N LYS A 62 0.89 0.10 -7.37
CA LYS A 62 2.22 -0.12 -7.95
C LYS A 62 3.21 0.93 -7.44
N ASN A 63 4.35 0.48 -6.93
CA ASN A 63 5.39 1.35 -6.40
C ASN A 63 6.78 0.75 -6.70
N LEU A 64 7.39 1.20 -7.80
CA LEU A 64 8.72 0.73 -8.20
C LEU A 64 9.83 1.18 -7.24
N GLY A 65 9.65 2.32 -6.57
CA GLY A 65 10.59 2.81 -5.56
C GLY A 65 10.71 1.87 -4.36
N MET A 66 9.61 1.20 -3.99
CA MET A 66 9.61 0.15 -2.97
C MET A 66 10.00 -1.22 -3.54
N ALA A 67 9.60 -1.54 -4.78
CA ALA A 67 9.83 -2.84 -5.39
C ALA A 67 11.32 -3.12 -5.68
N ILE A 68 12.01 -2.18 -6.33
CA ILE A 68 13.39 -2.35 -6.79
C ILE A 68 14.36 -2.68 -5.64
N PRO A 69 14.39 -1.96 -4.50
CA PRO A 69 15.32 -2.30 -3.42
C PRO A 69 15.02 -3.67 -2.80
N LEU A 70 13.75 -4.05 -2.65
CA LEU A 70 13.37 -5.38 -2.17
C LEU A 70 13.85 -6.49 -3.11
N LEU A 71 13.63 -6.33 -4.42
CA LEU A 71 14.07 -7.29 -5.43
C LEU A 71 15.59 -7.39 -5.51
N LYS A 72 16.30 -6.25 -5.45
CA LYS A 72 17.78 -6.23 -5.41
C LYS A 72 18.32 -6.94 -4.18
N LYS A 73 17.73 -6.67 -3.00
CA LYS A 73 18.12 -7.32 -1.74
C LYS A 73 17.92 -8.83 -1.81
N ALA A 74 16.77 -9.28 -2.32
CA ALA A 74 16.49 -10.70 -2.51
C ALA A 74 17.49 -11.33 -3.49
N ALA A 75 17.72 -10.72 -4.66
CA ALA A 75 18.67 -11.21 -5.66
C ALA A 75 20.10 -11.32 -5.09
N ASN A 76 20.56 -10.32 -4.36
CA ASN A 76 21.88 -10.35 -3.72
C ASN A 76 22.00 -11.51 -2.72
N LYS A 77 20.96 -11.79 -1.94
CA LYS A 77 20.95 -12.91 -0.98
C LYS A 77 20.87 -14.28 -1.66
N ILE A 78 20.16 -14.39 -2.78
CA ILE A 78 20.11 -15.61 -3.60
C ILE A 78 21.50 -15.89 -4.19
N GLN A 79 22.23 -14.84 -4.59
CA GLN A 79 23.59 -14.94 -5.11
C GLN A 79 24.64 -15.24 -4.01
N LEU A 80 24.36 -14.84 -2.76
CA LEU A 80 25.15 -15.16 -1.56
C LEU A 80 24.93 -16.64 -1.13
N PRO A 81 25.82 -17.24 -0.32
CA PRO A 81 26.07 -18.69 -0.25
C PRO A 81 25.00 -19.57 0.43
N ILE A 82 23.71 -19.24 0.29
CA ILE A 82 22.65 -20.24 0.50
C ILE A 82 22.81 -21.39 -0.52
N PHE A 83 23.46 -21.10 -1.66
CA PHE A 83 23.97 -22.04 -2.64
C PHE A 83 25.52 -22.00 -2.67
N SER A 84 26.18 -22.29 -1.55
CA SER A 84 27.51 -22.89 -1.64
C SER A 84 27.35 -24.38 -1.97
N PRO A 85 27.99 -24.92 -3.03
CA PRO A 85 28.01 -26.36 -3.27
C PRO A 85 28.67 -27.13 -2.12
#